data_AF-A0A9X4LZJ9-F1
#
_entry.id   AF-A0A9X4LZJ9-F1
#
_cell.length_a   1.000
_cell.length_b   1.000
_cell.length_c   1.000
_cell.angle_alpha   90.00
_cell.angle_beta   90.00
_cell.angle_gamma   90.00
#
_symmetry.space_group_name_H-M   'P 1'
#
loop_
_entity.id
_entity.type
_entity.pdbx_description
1 polymer ?
#
loop_
_entity_poly.entity_id
_entity_poly.type
_entity_poly.pdbx_seq_one_letter_code
_entity_poly.pdbx_strand_id
1 'polypeptide(L)' 'MVTSNLRDFPADYLASWGIEAKSPDAFLQDIYHIDGALTHQAVSEAAAARRNPYTTVGEIVEALDRLGLPVAASLLRR' A
#
# COMPACT_ATOMS: atom_id res chain seq x y z
N MET A 1 -4.62 4.83 -11.53
CA MET A 1 -3.28 5.31 -11.14
C MET A 1 -3.18 5.34 -9.62
N VAL A 2 -2.01 5.06 -9.06
CA VAL A 2 -1.74 5.15 -7.61
C VAL A 2 -0.72 6.26 -7.37
N THR A 3 -1.02 7.20 -6.48
CA THR A 3 -0.14 8.36 -6.19
C THR A 3 -0.41 8.93 -4.81
N SER A 4 0.63 9.41 -4.14
CA SER A 4 0.51 10.15 -2.87
C SER A 4 0.03 11.60 -3.05
N ASN A 5 0.10 12.14 -4.27
CA ASN A 5 -0.13 13.55 -4.55
C ASN A 5 -1.48 13.82 -5.22
N LEU A 6 -2.58 13.39 -4.60
CA LEU A 6 -3.92 13.45 -5.22
C LEU A 6 -4.34 14.87 -5.67
N ARG A 7 -3.85 15.92 -5.00
CA ARG A 7 -4.20 17.32 -5.32
C ARG A 7 -3.75 17.76 -6.71
N ASP A 8 -2.67 17.19 -7.23
CA ASP A 8 -2.13 17.53 -8.55
C ASP A 8 -2.76 16.65 -9.65
N PHE A 9 -3.66 15.73 -9.29
CA PHE A 9 -4.36 14.84 -10.20
C PHE A 9 -5.89 14.94 -10.03
N PRO A 10 -6.50 16.06 -10.45
CA PRO A 10 -7.94 16.28 -10.29
C PRO A 10 -8.77 15.23 -11.04
N ALA A 11 -9.81 14.73 -10.36
CA ALA A 11 -10.63 13.61 -10.85
C ALA A 11 -11.27 13.90 -12.22
N ASP A 12 -11.79 15.12 -12.42
CA ASP A 12 -12.45 15.51 -13.68
C ASP A 12 -11.51 15.45 -14.89
N TYR A 13 -10.22 15.80 -14.69
CA TYR A 13 -9.22 15.70 -15.74
C TYR A 13 -8.83 14.24 -16.00
N LEU A 14 -8.67 13.42 -14.97
CA LEU A 14 -8.34 12.00 -15.16
C LEU A 14 -9.49 11.22 -15.80
N ALA A 15 -10.74 11.62 -15.53
CA ALA A 15 -11.93 11.00 -16.10
C ALA A 15 -11.93 11.07 -17.63
N SER A 16 -11.36 12.13 -18.25
CA SER A 16 -11.23 12.21 -19.71
C SER A 16 -10.31 11.14 -20.31
N TRP A 17 -9.46 10.51 -19.48
CA TRP A 17 -8.57 9.41 -19.84
C TRP A 17 -9.07 8.05 -19.34
N GLY A 18 -10.23 8.01 -18.67
CA GLY A 18 -10.74 6.80 -18.04
C GLY A 18 -9.87 6.31 -16.87
N ILE A 19 -9.14 7.21 -16.21
CA ILE A 19 -8.25 6.89 -15.09
C ILE A 19 -8.86 7.38 -13.78
N GLU A 20 -8.74 6.59 -12.72
CA GLU A 20 -8.98 7.02 -11.35
C GLU A 20 -7.63 7.18 -10.62
N ALA A 21 -7.48 8.21 -9.78
CA ALA A 21 -6.34 8.33 -8.87
C ALA A 21 -6.71 7.81 -7.48
N LYS A 22 -5.85 6.95 -6.93
CA LYS A 22 -6.00 6.38 -5.59
C LYS A 22 -4.74 6.64 -4.76
N SER A 23 -4.91 6.91 -3.47
CA SER A 23 -3.75 6.98 -2.55
C SER A 23 -3.12 5.60 -2.41
N PRO A 24 -1.82 5.50 -2.07
CA PRO A 24 -1.22 4.18 -1.89
C PRO A 24 -1.85 3.41 -0.73
N ASP A 25 -2.35 4.10 0.31
CA ASP A 25 -2.99 3.46 1.47
C ASP A 25 -4.32 2.81 1.07
N ALA A 26 -5.16 3.56 0.33
CA ALA A 26 -6.42 3.04 -0.19
C ALA A 26 -6.20 1.91 -1.20
N PHE A 27 -5.15 1.99 -2.03
CA PHE A 27 -4.81 0.92 -2.96
C PHE A 27 -4.44 -0.37 -2.21
N LEU A 28 -3.58 -0.29 -1.19
CA LEU A 28 -3.20 -1.46 -0.39
C LEU A 28 -4.39 -2.03 0.39
N GLN A 29 -5.30 -1.18 0.87
CA GLN A 29 -6.55 -1.61 1.49
C GLN A 29 -7.41 -2.44 0.53
N ASP A 30 -7.57 -2.01 -0.73
CA ASP A 30 -8.33 -2.79 -1.72
C ASP A 30 -7.71 -4.16 -1.98
N ILE A 31 -6.39 -4.21 -2.15
CA ILE A 31 -5.66 -5.48 -2.34
C ILE A 31 -5.88 -6.42 -1.15
N TYR A 32 -5.81 -5.89 0.07
CA TYR A 32 -6.09 -6.67 1.27
C TYR A 32 -7.54 -7.19 1.31
N HIS A 33 -8.52 -6.39 0.90
CA HIS A 33 -9.91 -6.81 0.85
C HIS A 33 -10.21 -7.80 -0.30
N ILE A 34 -9.41 -7.81 -1.35
CA ILE A 34 -9.46 -8.83 -2.40
C ILE A 34 -8.93 -10.16 -1.87
N ASP A 35 -7.74 -10.17 -1.26
CA ASP A 35 -7.17 -11.37 -0.64
C ASP A 35 -6.17 -11.02 0.46
N GLY A 36 -6.64 -11.03 1.71
CA GLY A 36 -5.81 -10.72 2.86
C GLY A 36 -4.69 -11.74 3.08
N ALA A 37 -4.95 -13.03 2.84
CA ALA A 37 -3.97 -14.08 3.04
C ALA A 37 -2.80 -13.94 2.06
N LEU A 38 -3.11 -13.73 0.77
CA LEU A 38 -2.10 -13.47 -0.24
C LEU A 38 -1.34 -12.15 0.02
N THR A 39 -2.02 -11.14 0.56
CA THR A 39 -1.39 -9.88 0.95
C THR A 39 -0.37 -10.08 2.08
N HIS A 40 -0.72 -10.84 3.13
CA HIS A 40 0.22 -11.20 4.20
C HIS A 40 1.41 -12.02 3.69
N GLN A 41 1.15 -12.97 2.78
CA GLN A 41 2.21 -13.76 2.15
C GLN A 41 3.17 -12.85 1.37
N ALA A 42 2.65 -11.95 0.52
CA ALA A 42 3.47 -11.03 -0.26
C ALA A 42 4.33 -10.11 0.63
N VAL A 43 3.80 -9.62 1.75
CA VAL A 43 4.58 -8.83 2.72
C VAL A 43 5.68 -9.67 3.37
N SER A 44 5.40 -10.93 3.71
CA SER A 44 6.38 -11.87 4.27
C SER A 44 7.50 -12.16 3.28
N GLU A 45 7.18 -12.36 2.01
CA GLU A 45 8.13 -12.54 0.93
C GLU A 45 8.98 -11.28 0.70
N ALA A 46 8.36 -10.09 0.73
CA ALA A 46 9.06 -8.82 0.61
C ALA A 46 10.08 -8.60 1.75
N ALA A 47 9.71 -8.96 2.99
CA ALA A 47 10.61 -8.94 4.13
C ALA A 47 11.80 -9.88 3.92
N ALA A 48 11.53 -11.14 3.54
CA ALA A 48 12.56 -12.16 3.31
C ALA A 48 13.49 -11.82 2.13
N ALA A 49 12.98 -11.14 1.10
CA ALA A 49 13.77 -10.73 -0.07
C ALA A 49 14.73 -9.57 0.25
N ARG A 50 14.48 -8.80 1.31
CA ARG A 50 15.29 -7.64 1.70
C ARG A 50 16.51 -8.10 2.50
N ARG A 51 17.66 -8.16 1.82
CA ARG A 51 18.92 -8.70 2.38
C ARG A 51 19.83 -7.65 3.02
N ASN A 52 19.57 -6.36 2.83
CA ASN A 52 20.39 -5.29 3.38
C ASN A 52 19.59 -3.98 3.55
N PRO A 53 19.19 -3.63 4.79
CA PRO A 53 19.23 -4.45 6.00
C PRO A 53 18.25 -5.63 5.90
N TYR A 54 18.51 -6.71 6.65
CA TYR A 54 17.47 -7.70 6.94
C TYR A 54 16.28 -6.99 7.57
N THR A 55 15.08 -7.28 7.10
CA THR A 55 13.85 -6.63 7.56
C THR A 55 12.82 -7.66 7.93
N THR A 56 12.12 -7.45 9.04
CA THR A 56 11.00 -8.26 9.52
C THR A 56 9.68 -7.74 8.95
N VAL A 57 8.64 -8.57 8.99
CA VAL A 57 7.28 -8.14 8.62
C VAL A 57 6.82 -6.96 9.48
N GLY A 58 7.11 -6.98 10.78
CA GLY A 58 6.80 -5.88 11.70
C GLY A 58 7.43 -4.56 11.28
N GLU A 59 8.70 -4.57 10.88
CA GLU A 59 9.40 -3.37 10.41
C GLU A 59 8.83 -2.83 9.08
N ILE A 60 8.33 -3.71 8.19
CA ILE A 60 7.59 -3.27 7.00
C ILE A 60 6.29 -2.57 7.42
N VAL A 61 5.52 -3.17 8.33
CA VAL A 61 4.27 -2.59 8.82
C VAL A 61 4.51 -1.23 9.49
N GLU A 62 5.55 -1.09 10.32
CA GLU A 62 5.93 0.20 10.89
C GLU A 62 6.39 1.20 9.83
N ALA A 63 7.07 0.75 8.77
CA ALA A 63 7.46 1.61 7.66
C ALA A 63 6.23 2.14 6.92
N LEU A 64 5.17 1.34 6.76
CA LEU A 64 3.90 1.79 6.18
C LEU A 64 3.31 2.95 6.99
N ASP A 65 3.26 2.86 8.32
CA ASP A 65 2.81 3.98 9.17
C ASP A 65 3.66 5.23 8.96
N ARG A 66 5.00 5.10 8.97
CA ARG A 66 5.92 6.23 8.75
C ARG A 66 5.77 6.87 7.37
N LEU A 67 5.32 6.11 6.38
CA LEU A 67 5.06 6.57 5.01
C LEU A 67 3.65 7.15 4.84
N GLY A 68 2.85 7.25 5.91
CA GLY A 68 1.48 7.77 5.86
C GLY A 68 0.50 6.77 5.27
N LEU A 69 0.70 5.47 5.51
CA LEU A 69 -0.16 4.37 5.09
C LEU A 69 -0.79 3.63 6.30
N PRO A 70 -1.47 4.35 7.22
CA PRO A 70 -1.90 3.81 8.50
C PRO A 70 -3.00 2.75 8.39
N VAL A 71 -3.85 2.80 7.36
CA VAL A 71 -4.94 1.83 7.19
C VAL A 71 -4.36 0.48 6.77
N ALA A 72 -3.48 0.47 5.76
CA ALA A 72 -2.78 -0.72 5.32
C ALA A 72 -1.95 -1.34 6.45
N ALA A 73 -1.21 -0.51 7.21
CA ALA A 73 -0.47 -0.97 8.37
C ALA A 73 -1.39 -1.64 9.41
N SER A 74 -2.56 -1.05 9.67
CA SER A 74 -3.53 -1.60 10.62
C SER A 74 -4.16 -2.92 10.15
N LEU A 75 -4.39 -3.08 8.85
CA LEU A 75 -4.91 -4.32 8.27
C LEU A 75 -3.89 -5.46 8.39
N LEU A 76 -2.61 -5.18 8.15
CA LEU A 76 -1.52 -6.16 8.21
C LEU A 76 -1.12 -6.58 9.63
N ARG A 77 -1.63 -5.91 10.68
CA ARG A 77 -1.41 -6.29 12.09
C ARG A 77 -2.40 -7.35 12.59
N ARG A 78 -3.49 -7.58 11.86
CA ARG A 78 -4.54 -8.53 12.22
C ARG A 78 -4.15 -9.94 11.82
#